data_AF-A0A6N8BCW2-F1
#
_entry.id   AF-A0A6N8BCW2-F1
#
_cell.length_a   1.000
_cell.length_b   1.000
_cell.length_c   1.000
_cell.angle_alpha   90.00
_cell.angle_beta   90.00
_cell.angle_gamma   90.00
#
_symmetry.space_group_name_H-M   'P 1'
#
loop_
_entity.id
_entity.type
_entity.pdbx_description
1 polymer ?
#
loop_
_entity_poly.entity_id
_entity_poly.type
_entity_poly.pdbx_seq_one_letter_code
_entity_poly.pdbx_strand_id
1 'polypeptide(L)'
;MGGTRRYEKNYVSSSGPLNRSQRQYTKEAIIKLLLLGPHDEEGIAEHFGLTKSVVKQLVKELIDSGRIICDKRKGGVLRLNNPLRKWWEKDP
;
A
#
# COMPACT_ATOMS: atom_id res chain seq x y z
N MET A 1 19.46 -24.41 -21.37
CA MET A 1 19.33 -22.97 -21.07
C MET A 1 17.95 -22.71 -20.48
N GLY A 2 17.81 -22.37 -19.19
CA GLY A 2 16.47 -22.27 -18.58
C GLY A 2 16.44 -21.60 -17.21
N GLY A 3 17.27 -20.56 -17.00
CA GLY A 3 17.53 -19.98 -15.68
C GLY A 3 16.95 -18.59 -15.42
N THR A 4 16.10 -18.03 -16.29
CA THR A 4 15.77 -16.59 -16.27
C THR A 4 14.37 -16.22 -15.75
N ARG A 5 13.71 -17.04 -14.92
CA ARG A 5 12.23 -16.87 -14.69
C ARG A 5 11.74 -16.59 -13.26
N ARG A 6 12.62 -16.32 -12.30
CA ARG A 6 12.18 -15.91 -10.94
C ARG A 6 12.37 -14.42 -10.64
N TYR A 7 13.44 -13.81 -11.12
CA TYR A 7 13.76 -12.40 -10.81
C TYR A 7 12.78 -11.42 -11.46
N GLU A 8 12.34 -11.66 -12.70
CA GLU A 8 11.34 -10.81 -13.38
C GLU A 8 9.94 -10.87 -12.76
N LYS A 9 9.58 -11.97 -12.05
CA LYS A 9 8.23 -12.11 -11.48
C LYS A 9 7.95 -11.13 -10.34
N ASN A 10 8.99 -10.67 -9.65
CA ASN A 10 8.88 -9.76 -8.51
C ASN A 10 9.17 -8.30 -8.88
N TYR A 11 9.69 -8.05 -10.08
CA TYR A 11 9.88 -6.69 -10.57
C TYR A 11 8.51 -6.08 -10.87
N VAL A 12 8.19 -4.96 -10.23
CA VAL A 12 6.97 -4.22 -10.51
C VAL A 12 7.24 -3.27 -11.66
N SER A 13 6.68 -3.56 -12.83
CA SER A 13 6.77 -2.63 -13.96
C SER A 13 5.98 -1.36 -13.64
N SER A 14 6.59 -0.19 -13.88
CA SER A 14 6.01 1.13 -13.61
C SER A 14 4.83 1.48 -14.53
N SER A 15 4.68 0.79 -15.67
CA SER A 15 3.71 1.14 -16.72
C SER A 15 2.76 0.01 -17.14
N GLY A 16 2.93 -1.20 -16.60
CA GLY A 16 2.13 -2.38 -16.99
C GLY A 16 1.11 -2.81 -15.93
N PRO A 17 0.08 -3.59 -16.32
CA PRO A 17 -0.84 -4.20 -15.36
C PRO A 17 -0.08 -5.14 -14.42
N LEU A 18 -0.26 -4.95 -13.11
CA LEU A 18 0.34 -5.81 -12.10
C LEU A 18 -0.26 -7.21 -12.16
N ASN A 19 0.60 -8.22 -12.20
CA ASN A 19 0.18 -9.59 -11.98
C ASN A 19 -0.25 -9.80 -10.51
N ARG A 20 -0.93 -10.90 -10.22
CA ARG A 20 -1.49 -11.18 -8.88
C ARG A 20 -0.42 -11.13 -7.77
N SER A 21 0.77 -11.65 -8.04
CA SER A 21 1.88 -11.68 -7.07
C SER A 21 2.45 -10.29 -6.82
N GLN A 22 2.75 -9.54 -7.89
CA GLN A 22 3.22 -8.14 -7.81
C GLN A 22 2.22 -7.30 -7.01
N ARG A 23 0.93 -7.39 -7.33
CA ARG A 23 -0.14 -6.69 -6.62
C ARG A 23 -0.13 -6.99 -5.12
N GLN A 24 0.06 -8.25 -4.75
CA GLN A 24 0.14 -8.65 -3.35
C GLN A 24 1.39 -8.10 -2.67
N TYR A 25 2.56 -8.22 -3.30
CA TYR A 25 3.82 -7.71 -2.74
C TYR A 25 3.80 -6.18 -2.59
N THR A 26 3.28 -5.45 -3.57
CA THR A 26 3.14 -3.99 -3.49
C THR A 26 2.20 -3.58 -2.36
N LYS A 27 1.08 -4.29 -2.15
CA LYS A 27 0.19 -4.02 -1.01
C LYS A 27 0.88 -4.21 0.33
N GLU A 28 1.64 -5.29 0.49
CA GLU A 28 2.42 -5.52 1.71
C GLU A 28 3.53 -4.47 1.90
N ALA A 29 4.16 -4.01 0.80
CA ALA A 29 5.14 -2.91 0.85
C ALA A 29 4.50 -1.58 1.28
N ILE A 30 3.31 -1.25 0.76
CA ILE A 30 2.53 -0.07 1.19
C ILE A 30 2.20 -0.15 2.68
N ILE A 31 1.76 -1.32 3.17
CA ILE A 31 1.51 -1.53 4.60
C ILE A 31 2.77 -1.28 5.43
N LYS A 32 3.92 -1.82 5.00
CA LYS A 32 5.20 -1.61 5.68
C LYS A 32 5.63 -0.15 5.70
N LEU A 33 5.44 0.58 4.60
CA LEU A 33 5.70 2.01 4.55
C LEU A 33 4.81 2.77 5.54
N LEU A 34 3.51 2.42 5.61
CA LEU A 34 2.56 3.03 6.54
C LEU A 34 2.80 2.66 8.01
N LEU A 35 3.58 1.62 8.31
CA LEU A 35 4.06 1.35 9.67
C LEU A 35 5.10 2.38 10.11
N LEU A 36 5.89 2.93 9.17
CA LEU A 36 6.93 3.91 9.46
C LEU A 36 6.36 5.32 9.63
N GLY A 37 5.25 5.62 8.97
CA GLY A 37 4.56 6.90 9.14
C GLY A 37 3.34 7.05 8.23
N PRO A 38 2.52 8.08 8.44
CA PRO A 38 1.44 8.43 7.53
C PRO A 38 1.98 8.96 6.21
N HIS A 39 1.39 8.54 5.10
CA HIS A 39 1.74 8.98 3.75
C HIS A 39 0.47 9.24 2.93
N ASP A 40 0.54 10.07 1.90
CA ASP A 40 -0.52 10.23 0.92
C ASP A 40 -0.28 9.33 -0.31
N GLU A 41 -1.26 9.28 -1.23
CA GLU A 41 -1.14 8.47 -2.46
C GLU A 41 0.04 8.92 -3.35
N GLU A 42 0.39 10.21 -3.31
CA GLU A 42 1.45 10.80 -4.12
C GLU A 42 2.83 10.40 -3.62
N GLY A 43 3.09 10.54 -2.31
CA GLY A 43 4.33 10.09 -1.70
C GLY A 43 4.53 8.58 -1.82
N ILE A 44 3.46 7.78 -1.80
CA ILE A 44 3.54 6.34 -2.08
C ILE A 44 3.93 6.08 -3.54
N ALA A 45 3.33 6.81 -4.49
CA ALA A 45 3.64 6.67 -5.91
C ALA A 45 5.11 7.00 -6.21
N GLU A 46 5.62 8.09 -5.63
CA GLU A 46 7.03 8.48 -5.75
C GLU A 46 7.97 7.45 -5.11
N HIS A 47 7.66 7.01 -3.89
CA HIS A 47 8.51 6.06 -3.15
C HIS A 47 8.70 4.73 -3.89
N PHE A 48 7.66 4.25 -4.57
CA PHE A 48 7.70 2.99 -5.30
C PHE A 48 7.92 3.14 -6.82
N GLY A 49 8.01 4.38 -7.34
CA GLY A 49 8.13 4.65 -8.78
C GLY A 49 6.93 4.14 -9.58
N LEU A 50 5.73 4.22 -9.01
CA LEU A 50 4.49 3.71 -9.61
C LEU A 50 3.60 4.85 -10.11
N THR A 51 2.72 4.55 -11.06
CA THR A 51 1.70 5.50 -11.47
C THR A 51 0.65 5.68 -10.37
N LYS A 52 0.15 6.91 -10.23
CA LYS A 52 -0.89 7.27 -9.24
C LYS A 52 -2.16 6.44 -9.41
N SER A 53 -2.51 6.04 -10.63
CA SER A 53 -3.66 5.18 -10.91
C SER A 53 -3.52 3.78 -10.31
N VAL A 54 -2.33 3.17 -10.43
CA VAL A 54 -2.03 1.87 -9.82
C VAL A 54 -2.08 1.97 -8.31
N VAL A 55 -1.42 2.99 -7.73
CA VAL A 55 -1.43 3.20 -6.27
C VAL A 55 -2.85 3.40 -5.76
N LYS A 56 -3.65 4.25 -6.40
CA LYS A 56 -5.05 4.49 -6.04
C LYS A 56 -5.89 3.21 -6.04
N GLN A 57 -5.67 2.32 -7.01
CA GLN A 57 -6.35 1.03 -7.05
C GLN A 57 -5.95 0.12 -5.88
N LEU A 58 -4.64 0.04 -5.58
CA LEU A 58 -4.14 -0.77 -4.46
C LEU A 58 -4.58 -0.23 -3.10
N VAL A 59 -4.54 1.09 -2.92
CA VAL A 59 -5.00 1.79 -1.72
C VAL A 59 -6.48 1.54 -1.51
N LYS A 60 -7.31 1.64 -2.56
CA LYS A 60 -8.72 1.32 -2.47
C LYS A 60 -8.96 -0.11 -1.96
N GLU A 61 -8.24 -1.11 -2.49
CA GLU A 61 -8.35 -2.49 -1.99
C GLU A 61 -7.96 -2.64 -0.51
N LEU A 62 -6.95 -1.90 -0.07
CA LEU A 62 -6.51 -1.90 1.32
C LEU A 62 -7.50 -1.20 2.25
N ILE A 63 -8.21 -0.17 1.77
CA ILE A 63 -9.31 0.48 2.49
C ILE A 63 -10.50 -0.46 2.58
N ASP A 64 -10.90 -1.05 1.44
CA ASP A 64 -12.07 -1.94 1.36
C ASP A 64 -11.89 -3.19 2.24
N SER A 65 -10.65 -3.68 2.36
CA SER A 65 -10.28 -4.78 3.28
C SER A 65 -10.08 -4.33 4.74
N GLY A 66 -10.24 -3.04 5.04
CA GLY A 66 -10.12 -2.47 6.38
C GLY A 66 -8.69 -2.45 6.93
N ARG A 67 -7.66 -2.62 6.10
CA ARG A 67 -6.25 -2.59 6.55
C ARG A 67 -5.70 -1.18 6.71
N ILE A 68 -6.21 -0.22 5.94
CA ILE A 68 -5.80 1.19 6.01
C ILE A 68 -7.02 2.11 6.08
N ILE A 69 -6.83 3.33 6.59
CA ILE A 69 -7.84 4.38 6.66
C ILE A 69 -7.29 5.61 5.96
N CYS A 70 -8.14 6.28 5.17
CA CYS A 70 -7.85 7.59 4.59
C CYS A 70 -8.48 8.69 5.45
N ASP A 71 -7.66 9.61 5.96
CA ASP A 71 -8.11 10.80 6.66
C ASP A 71 -8.31 11.96 5.69
N LYS A 72 -9.57 12.11 5.22
CA LYS A 72 -9.94 13.19 4.30
C LYS A 72 -9.79 14.58 4.89
N ARG A 73 -9.80 14.74 6.23
CA ARG A 73 -9.64 16.05 6.88
C ARG A 73 -8.19 16.52 6.87
N LYS A 74 -7.24 15.61 6.68
CA LYS A 74 -5.80 15.89 6.57
C LYS A 74 -5.30 15.83 5.12
N GLY A 75 -6.14 16.17 4.14
CA GLY A 75 -5.73 16.16 2.73
C GLY A 75 -5.59 14.76 2.12
N GLY A 76 -6.21 13.73 2.71
CA GLY A 76 -6.19 12.38 2.15
C GLY A 76 -5.04 11.50 2.65
N VAL A 77 -4.44 11.85 3.80
CA VAL A 77 -3.38 11.07 4.44
C VAL A 77 -3.87 9.65 4.76
N LEU A 78 -3.09 8.66 4.35
CA LEU A 78 -3.30 7.25 4.61
C LEU A 78 -2.54 6.82 5.87
N ARG A 79 -3.17 5.95 6.65
CA ARG A 79 -2.57 5.33 7.84
C ARG A 79 -3.11 3.92 8.04
N LEU A 80 -2.39 3.11 8.80
CA LEU A 80 -2.87 1.78 9.15
C LEU A 80 -4.12 1.86 10.03
N ASN A 81 -5.07 0.98 9.75
CA ASN A 81 -6.16 0.72 10.66
C ASN A 81 -5.63 -0.14 11.81
N ASN A 82 -5.37 0.48 12.96
CA ASN A 82 -5.01 -0.24 14.17
C ASN A 82 -6.24 -0.29 15.11
N PRO A 83 -7.06 -1.36 15.05
CA PRO A 83 -8.24 -1.48 15.90
C PRO A 83 -7.90 -1.65 17.38
N LEU A 84 -6.69 -2.14 17.71
CA LEU A 84 -6.22 -2.33 19.08
C LEU A 84 -5.77 -1.01 19.73
N ARG A 85 -5.38 0.00 18.95
CA ARG A 85 -5.00 1.32 19.47
C ARG A 85 -6.18 2.07 20.10
N LYS A 86 -7.43 1.65 19.87
CA LYS A 86 -8.61 2.20 20.54
C LYS A 86 -9.02 1.44 21.79
N TRP A 87 -8.48 0.24 22.01
CA TRP A 87 -8.89 -0.61 23.13
C TRP A 87 -8.37 -0.09 24.47
N TRP A 88 -7.13 0.41 24.52
CA TRP A 88 -6.51 0.95 25.74
C TRP A 88 -6.90 2.40 26.09
N GLU A 89 -7.63 3.11 25.22
CA GLU A 89 -8.10 4.49 25.45
C GLU A 89 -9.48 4.50 26.13
N LYS A 90 -10.00 3.31 26.47
CA LYS A 90 -11.31 3.09 27.08
C LYS A 90 -11.27 2.56 28.50
N ASP A 91 -10.10 2.52 29.14
CA ASP A 91 -10.01 2.22 30.57
C ASP A 91 -9.96 3.54 31.37
N PRO A 92 -10.99 3.86 32.17
CA PRO A 92 -11.00 4.99 33.11
C PRO A 92 -10.13 4.76 34.35
#